data_AF-A0A7V8J1D4-F1
#
_entry.id   AF-A0A7V8J1D4-F1
#
_cell.length_a   1.000
_cell.length_b   1.000
_cell.length_c   1.000
_cell.angle_alpha   90.00
_cell.angle_beta   90.00
_cell.angle_gamma   90.00
#
_symmetry.space_group_name_H-M   'P 1'
#
loop_
_entity.id
_entity.type
_entity.pdbx_description
1 polymer ?
#
loop_
_entity_poly.entity_id
_entity_poly.type
_entity_poly.pdbx_seq_one_letter_code
_entity_poly.pdbx_strand_id
1 'polypeptide(L)'
;MNRDTQWQVDHQSTYQSCYCTVLHTVDARYDVRGSVLAEMVKACLIHRATLPAAQRAYFVQHASEEAVTYLEKFTARLFFGPQGRFSPQEYRYRPAIDLLEPAPHGQPQ
;
A
#
# COMPACT_ATOMS: atom_id res chain seq x y z
N MET A 1 13.54 -8.43 26.34
CA MET A 1 13.68 -7.49 25.21
C MET A 1 12.93 -8.08 24.03
N ASN A 2 11.80 -7.46 23.70
CA ASN A 2 10.74 -8.04 22.87
C ASN A 2 11.08 -7.81 21.39
N ARG A 3 11.51 -8.87 20.68
CA ARG A 3 11.89 -8.78 19.26
C ARG A 3 10.68 -8.42 18.39
N ASP A 4 9.50 -8.87 18.78
CA ASP A 4 8.23 -8.70 18.04
C ASP A 4 7.82 -7.23 17.91
N THR A 5 8.07 -6.41 18.93
CA THR A 5 7.79 -4.96 18.90
C THR A 5 8.75 -4.23 17.96
N GLN A 6 10.01 -4.67 17.88
CA GLN A 6 10.99 -4.10 16.94
C GLN A 6 10.62 -4.40 15.48
N TRP A 7 10.16 -5.62 15.19
CA TRP A 7 9.68 -5.97 13.85
C TRP A 7 8.44 -5.15 13.46
N GLN A 8 7.48 -4.96 14.38
CA GLN A 8 6.30 -4.12 14.10
C GLN A 8 6.65 -2.66 13.81
N VAL A 9 7.54 -2.05 14.60
CA VAL A 9 7.96 -0.66 14.39
C VAL A 9 8.73 -0.52 13.07
N ASP A 10 9.60 -1.49 12.74
CA ASP A 10 10.37 -1.50 11.49
C ASP A 10 9.45 -1.65 10.25
N HIS A 11 8.45 -2.52 10.33
CA HIS A 11 7.45 -2.72 9.25
C HIS A 11 6.56 -1.49 9.05
N GLN A 12 6.12 -0.84 10.14
CA GLN A 12 5.30 0.37 10.07
C GLN A 12 6.10 1.54 9.49
N SER A 13 7.39 1.65 9.84
CA SER A 13 8.33 2.64 9.31
C SER A 13 8.56 2.43 7.81
N THR A 14 8.70 1.17 7.40
CA THR A 14 8.87 0.76 6.00
C THR A 14 7.66 1.12 5.14
N TYR A 15 6.45 0.80 5.60
CA TYR A 15 5.21 1.16 4.89
C TYR A 15 5.09 2.68 4.74
N GLN A 16 5.31 3.43 5.82
CA GLN A 16 5.19 4.88 5.80
C GLN A 16 6.22 5.52 4.86
N SER A 17 7.45 5.01 4.87
CA SER A 17 8.51 5.50 3.98
C SER A 17 8.22 5.19 2.51
N CYS A 18 7.71 3.98 2.19
CA CYS A 18 7.18 3.64 0.87
C CYS A 18 6.06 4.59 0.44
N TYR A 19 5.07 4.76 1.31
CA TYR A 19 3.92 5.61 1.07
C TYR A 19 4.33 7.04 0.75
N CYS A 20 5.12 7.68 1.61
CA CYS A 20 5.61 9.04 1.37
C CYS A 20 6.45 9.15 0.10
N THR A 21 7.31 8.16 -0.19
CA THR A 21 8.15 8.18 -1.39
C THR A 21 7.31 8.13 -2.67
N VAL A 22 6.36 7.19 -2.76
CA VAL A 22 5.48 7.06 -3.93
C VAL A 22 4.59 8.30 -4.04
N LEU A 23 4.00 8.76 -2.93
CA LEU A 23 3.15 9.94 -2.89
C LEU A 23 3.90 11.17 -3.44
N HIS A 24 5.05 11.52 -2.88
CA HIS A 24 5.82 12.70 -3.32
C HIS A 24 6.33 12.56 -4.76
N THR A 25 6.74 11.36 -5.18
CA THR A 25 7.26 11.16 -6.55
C THR A 25 6.17 11.35 -7.60
N VAL A 26 4.95 10.88 -7.31
CA VAL A 26 3.81 11.01 -8.23
C VAL A 26 3.26 12.44 -8.18
N ASP A 27 3.11 13.02 -6.99
CA ASP A 27 2.68 14.42 -6.79
C ASP A 27 3.58 15.42 -7.53
N ALA A 28 4.90 15.23 -7.47
CA ALA A 28 5.87 16.07 -8.17
C ALA A 28 5.81 15.95 -9.71
N ARG A 29 5.17 14.89 -10.24
CA ARG A 29 5.10 14.61 -11.69
C ARG A 29 3.73 14.84 -12.29
N TYR A 30 2.68 14.64 -11.51
CA TYR A 30 1.30 14.66 -11.96
C TYR A 30 0.47 15.49 -10.98
N ASP A 31 -0.27 16.46 -11.52
CA ASP A 31 -1.25 17.22 -10.75
C ASP A 31 -2.46 16.34 -10.46
N VAL A 32 -2.38 15.57 -9.38
CA VAL A 32 -3.46 14.71 -8.88
C VAL A 32 -3.90 15.26 -7.54
N ARG A 33 -5.21 15.32 -7.31
CA ARG A 33 -5.75 15.71 -5.99
C ARG A 33 -5.14 14.84 -4.90
N GLY A 34 -4.56 15.45 -3.87
CA GLY A 34 -3.84 14.75 -2.80
C GLY A 34 -4.66 13.64 -2.13
N SER A 35 -5.98 13.80 -1.96
CA SER A 35 -6.86 12.75 -1.43
C SER A 35 -7.00 11.54 -2.35
N VAL A 36 -7.12 11.78 -3.66
CA VAL A 36 -7.19 10.72 -4.69
C VAL A 36 -5.85 10.01 -4.79
N LEU A 37 -4.75 10.78 -4.79
CA LEU A 37 -3.39 10.25 -4.84
C LEU A 37 -3.09 9.38 -3.61
N ALA A 38 -3.44 9.84 -2.42
CA ALA A 38 -3.28 9.11 -1.17
C ALA A 38 -3.95 7.73 -1.22
N GLU A 39 -5.20 7.67 -1.66
CA GLU A 39 -5.96 6.41 -1.78
C GLU A 39 -5.40 5.51 -2.88
N MET A 40 -4.95 6.09 -3.99
CA MET A 40 -4.34 5.35 -5.08
C MET A 40 -3.02 4.70 -4.66
N VAL A 41 -2.14 5.45 -3.98
CA VAL A 41 -0.89 4.92 -3.42
C VAL A 41 -1.19 3.82 -2.41
N LYS A 42 -2.14 4.04 -1.51
CA LYS A 42 -2.56 3.05 -0.52
C LYS A 42 -3.03 1.75 -1.17
N ALA A 43 -3.94 1.84 -2.15
CA ALA A 43 -4.45 0.69 -2.87
C ALA A 43 -3.32 -0.08 -3.58
N CYS A 44 -2.43 0.64 -4.27
CA CYS A 44 -1.31 0.02 -4.98
C CYS A 44 -0.34 -0.69 -4.02
N LEU A 45 -0.05 -0.08 -2.88
CA LEU A 45 0.78 -0.66 -1.84
C LEU A 45 0.12 -1.89 -1.18
N ILE A 46 -1.19 -1.87 -0.94
CA ILE A 46 -1.94 -3.03 -0.39
C ILE A 46 -1.90 -4.21 -1.37
N HIS A 47 -2.10 -3.95 -2.65
CA HIS A 47 -2.14 -4.95 -3.70
C HIS A 47 -0.76 -5.25 -4.33
N ARG A 48 0.33 -4.93 -3.61
CA ARG A 48 1.72 -5.23 -4.00
C ARG A 48 2.11 -4.69 -5.37
N ALA A 49 2.02 -3.37 -5.52
CA ALA A 49 2.38 -2.63 -6.72
C ALA A 49 1.44 -2.81 -7.92
N THR A 50 0.21 -3.25 -7.70
CA THR A 50 -0.81 -3.42 -8.76
C THR A 50 -2.11 -2.79 -8.30
N LEU A 51 -2.84 -2.14 -9.20
CA LEU A 51 -4.20 -1.67 -8.91
C LEU A 51 -5.21 -2.64 -9.50
N PRO A 52 -6.18 -3.16 -8.71
CA PRO A 52 -7.29 -3.93 -9.23
C PRO A 52 -8.02 -3.17 -10.34
N ALA A 53 -8.47 -3.87 -11.38
CA ALA A 53 -9.09 -3.26 -12.56
C ALA A 53 -10.25 -2.30 -12.20
N ALA A 54 -11.07 -2.65 -11.21
CA ALA A 54 -12.15 -1.80 -10.71
C ALA A 54 -11.64 -0.50 -10.07
N GLN A 55 -10.58 -0.58 -9.26
CA GLN A 55 -9.96 0.61 -8.65
C GLN A 55 -9.23 1.45 -9.69
N ARG A 56 -8.54 0.81 -10.64
CA ARG A 56 -7.90 1.48 -11.78
C ARG A 56 -8.94 2.28 -12.57
N ALA A 57 -10.08 1.67 -12.91
CA ALA A 57 -11.19 2.33 -13.61
C ALA A 57 -11.80 3.50 -12.82
N TYR A 58 -11.80 3.45 -11.49
CA TYR A 58 -12.20 4.58 -10.65
C TYR A 58 -11.15 5.71 -10.68
N PHE A 59 -9.86 5.39 -10.51
CA PHE A 59 -8.81 6.41 -10.46
C PHE A 59 -8.59 7.11 -11.79
N VAL A 60 -8.75 6.43 -12.93
CA VAL A 60 -8.65 7.09 -14.26
C VAL A 60 -9.76 8.11 -14.53
N GLN A 61 -10.85 8.12 -13.74
CA GLN A 61 -11.87 9.17 -13.81
C GLN A 61 -11.44 10.45 -13.06
N HIS A 62 -10.46 10.34 -12.17
CA HIS A 62 -10.02 11.42 -11.28
C HIS A 62 -8.55 11.83 -11.48
N ALA A 63 -7.77 11.02 -12.19
CA ALA A 63 -6.37 11.21 -12.50
C ALA A 63 -6.08 10.70 -13.91
N SER A 64 -5.00 11.17 -14.53
CA SER A 64 -4.59 10.70 -15.85
C SER A 64 -4.18 9.22 -15.83
N GLU A 65 -4.55 8.45 -16.86
CA GLU A 65 -4.16 7.03 -16.97
C GLU A 65 -2.63 6.83 -16.92
N GLU A 66 -1.88 7.81 -17.43
CA GLU A 66 -0.41 7.84 -17.32
C GLU A 66 0.06 7.89 -15.87
N ALA A 67 -0.59 8.68 -15.01
CA ALA A 67 -0.24 8.79 -13.59
C ALA A 67 -0.47 7.45 -12.87
N VAL A 68 -1.60 6.81 -13.15
CA VAL A 68 -1.96 5.50 -12.60
C VAL A 68 -0.94 4.44 -13.03
N THR A 69 -0.63 4.38 -14.32
CA THR A 69 0.33 3.43 -14.90
C THR A 69 1.76 3.70 -14.40
N TYR A 70 2.15 4.97 -14.26
CA TYR A 70 3.44 5.36 -13.72
C TYR A 70 3.58 4.91 -12.27
N LEU A 71 2.54 5.13 -11.46
CA LEU A 71 2.50 4.74 -10.06
C LEU A 71 2.68 3.21 -9.90
N GLU A 72 1.98 2.40 -10.69
CA GLU A 72 2.13 0.94 -10.68
C GLU A 72 3.57 0.53 -11.03
N LYS A 73 4.12 1.08 -12.12
CA LYS A 73 5.51 0.78 -12.55
C LYS A 73 6.57 1.26 -11.55
N PHE A 74 6.35 2.41 -10.92
CA PHE A 74 7.26 2.96 -9.92
C PHE A 74 7.24 2.12 -8.65
N THR A 75 6.05 1.79 -8.17
CA THR A 75 5.87 0.90 -7.01
C THR A 75 6.44 -0.49 -7.32
N ALA A 76 6.23 -1.03 -8.51
CA ALA A 76 6.76 -2.35 -8.89
C ALA A 76 8.30 -2.34 -8.90
N ARG A 77 8.93 -1.24 -9.33
CA ARG A 77 10.39 -1.07 -9.23
C ARG A 77 10.88 -0.96 -7.79
N LEU A 78 10.11 -0.36 -6.88
CA LEU A 78 10.46 -0.29 -5.46
C LEU A 78 10.36 -1.65 -4.75
N PHE A 79 9.44 -2.52 -5.19
CA PHE A 79 9.23 -3.84 -4.59
C PHE A 79 10.07 -4.95 -5.24
N PHE A 80 10.24 -4.89 -6.57
CA PHE A 80 10.83 -5.97 -7.37
C PHE A 80 12.07 -5.54 -8.16
N GLY A 81 12.44 -4.25 -8.12
CA GLY A 81 13.59 -3.75 -8.86
C GLY A 81 14.93 -4.10 -8.20
N PRO A 82 16.05 -3.90 -8.92
CA PRO A 82 17.40 -4.11 -8.39
C PRO A 82 17.78 -3.13 -7.27
N GLN A 83 17.05 -2.01 -7.16
CA GLN A 83 17.10 -1.09 -6.02
C GLN A 83 15.94 -1.32 -5.04
N GLY A 84 15.26 -2.45 -5.16
CA GLY A 84 14.09 -2.81 -4.38
C GLY A 84 14.47 -2.86 -2.91
N ARG A 85 14.14 -1.78 -2.20
CA ARG A 85 14.56 -1.57 -0.81
C ARG A 85 13.76 -2.43 0.16
N PHE A 86 12.76 -3.13 -0.33
CA PHE A 86 11.75 -3.83 0.46
C PHE A 86 11.56 -5.25 -0.09
N SER A 87 12.01 -6.25 0.67
CA SER A 87 11.77 -7.64 0.28
C SER A 87 10.26 -7.91 0.34
N PRO A 88 9.66 -8.61 -0.63
CA PRO A 88 8.25 -8.98 -0.60
C PRO A 88 7.84 -9.81 0.64
N GLN A 89 8.82 -10.35 1.38
CA GLN A 89 8.63 -11.05 2.66
C GLN A 89 8.54 -10.12 3.87
N GLU A 90 9.23 -8.97 3.81
CA GLU A 90 9.21 -7.90 4.84
C GLU A 90 7.97 -7.01 4.68
N TYR A 91 7.45 -6.91 3.46
CA TYR A 91 6.18 -6.22 3.26
C TYR A 91 4.98 -7.14 3.57
N ARG A 92 4.69 -7.32 4.86
CA ARG A 92 3.41 -7.85 5.34
C ARG A 92 2.49 -6.69 5.70
N TYR A 93 1.72 -6.21 4.72
CA TYR A 93 0.48 -5.51 5.04
C TYR A 93 -0.45 -6.53 5.69
N ARG A 94 -0.40 -6.60 7.03
CA ARG A 94 -1.50 -7.18 7.79
C ARG A 94 -2.55 -6.07 7.85
N PRO A 95 -3.66 -6.15 7.10
CA PRO A 95 -4.83 -5.39 7.52
C PRO A 95 -5.02 -5.72 9.00
N ALA A 96 -5.27 -4.73 9.83
CA ALA A 96 -5.69 -4.97 11.20
C ALA A 96 -7.02 -5.75 11.13
N ILE A 97 -6.94 -7.06 10.95
CA ILE A 97 -7.99 -8.01 11.28
C ILE A 97 -7.89 -8.12 12.79
N ASP A 98 -8.25 -7.05 13.48
CA ASP A 98 -8.41 -6.99 14.92
C ASP A 98 -9.69 -6.23 15.28
N LEU A 99 -10.64 -6.16 14.35
CA LEU A 99 -11.98 -5.64 14.63
C LEU A 99 -13.09 -6.46 13.94
N LEU A 100 -12.83 -7.74 13.73
CA LEU A 100 -13.89 -8.73 13.52
C LEU A 100 -13.49 -9.97 14.31
N GLU A 101 -13.57 -9.88 15.64
CA GLU A 101 -13.78 -11.08 16.45
C GLU A 101 -15.10 -11.70 15.98
N PRO A 102 -15.12 -12.91 15.39
CA PRO A 102 -16.35 -13.68 15.45
C PRO A 102 -16.54 -14.05 16.92
N ALA A 103 -17.59 -13.49 17.53
CA ALA A 103 -18.02 -13.84 18.88
C ALA A 103 -17.95 -15.37 19.08
N PRO A 104 -17.48 -15.88 20.23
CA PRO A 104 -17.56 -17.30 20.52
C PRO A 104 -19.03 -17.69 20.53
N HIS A 105 -19.48 -18.35 19.46
CA HIS A 105 -20.79 -18.96 19.40
C HIS A 105 -20.91 -19.91 20.58
N GLY A 106 -21.81 -19.57 21.49
CA GLY A 106 -22.06 -20.31 22.71
C GLY A 106 -22.37 -21.77 22.43
N GLN A 107 -21.77 -22.64 23.23
CA GLN A 107 -22.49 -23.82 23.72
C GLN A 107 -23.65 -23.30 24.57
N PRO A 108 -24.89 -23.75 24.33
CA PRO A 108 -25.35 -25.01 24.94
C PRO A 108 -26.22 -25.82 23.94
N GLN A 109 -26.48 -27.12 24.06
CA GLN A 109 -26.70 -27.98 25.22
C GLN A 109 -26.23 -29.41 24.93
#